data_AF-S2YQG1-F1
#
_entry.id   AF-S2YQG1-F1
#
_cell.length_a   1.000
_cell.length_b   1.000
_cell.length_c   1.000
_cell.angle_alpha   90.00
_cell.angle_beta   90.00
_cell.angle_gamma   90.00
#
_symmetry.space_group_name_H-M   'P 1'
#
loop_
_entity.id
_entity.type
_entity.pdbx_description
1 polymer ?
#
loop_
_entity_poly.entity_id
_entity_poly.type
_entity_poly.pdbx_seq_one_letter_code
_entity_poly.pdbx_strand_id
1 'polypeptide(L)'
;MTTNHAAAGLTGELRLDQLERLDDEIIALLARRRAMARELPAPARGRAGDPDFAETVRGITGRYRKELGGAGELVARAVMVLCDPGRRS
;
A
#
# COMPACT_ATOMS: atom_id res chain seq x y z
N MET A 1 42.48 -3.24 19.08
CA MET A 1 41.32 -3.99 18.53
C MET A 1 40.24 -2.97 18.20
N THR A 2 40.12 -2.57 16.94
CA THR A 2 39.21 -1.48 16.54
C THR A 2 38.71 -1.76 15.12
N THR A 3 37.88 -2.79 14.94
CA THR A 3 37.39 -3.18 13.59
C THR A 3 35.90 -3.57 13.51
N ASN A 4 35.15 -3.61 14.60
CA ASN A 4 33.73 -4.03 14.54
C ASN A 4 32.73 -2.89 14.28
N HIS A 5 33.04 -1.63 14.58
CA HIS A 5 32.07 -0.53 14.39
C HIS A 5 31.92 -0.08 12.94
N ALA A 6 32.99 -0.11 12.14
CA ALA A 6 32.93 0.28 10.73
C ALA A 6 32.11 -0.71 9.89
N ALA A 7 32.27 -2.02 10.14
CA ALA A 7 31.48 -3.05 9.46
C ALA A 7 30.00 -3.00 9.87
N ALA A 8 29.70 -2.77 11.15
CA ALA A 8 28.33 -2.61 11.63
C ALA A 8 27.63 -1.37 11.00
N GLY A 9 28.35 -0.24 10.89
CA GLY A 9 27.86 0.97 10.22
C GLY A 9 27.54 0.74 8.74
N LEU A 10 28.48 0.17 7.99
CA LEU A 10 28.28 -0.17 6.57
C LEU A 10 27.11 -1.15 6.37
N THR A 11 26.97 -2.16 7.23
CA THR A 11 25.83 -3.09 7.15
C THR A 11 24.50 -2.45 7.54
N GLY A 12 24.50 -1.42 8.37
CA GLY A 12 23.31 -0.65 8.74
C GLY A 12 22.89 0.30 7.62
N GLU A 13 23.84 1.04 7.05
CA GLU A 13 23.63 1.92 5.90
C GLU A 13 23.10 1.13 4.68
N LEU A 14 23.72 -0.01 4.35
CA LEU A 14 23.24 -0.88 3.27
C LEU A 14 21.83 -1.42 3.50
N ARG A 15 21.38 -1.56 4.75
CA ARG A 15 20.00 -1.98 5.07
C ARG A 15 19.02 -0.82 4.93
N LEU A 16 19.42 0.41 5.26
CA LEU A 16 18.59 1.60 5.07
C LEU A 16 18.37 1.88 3.58
N ASP A 17 19.43 1.84 2.77
CA ASP A 17 19.34 2.02 1.31
C ASP A 17 18.47 0.95 0.64
N GLN A 18 18.38 -0.25 1.22
CA GLN A 18 17.47 -1.31 0.75
C GLN A 18 16.02 -1.02 1.10
N LEU A 19 15.76 -0.50 2.32
CA LEU A 19 14.42 -0.10 2.72
C LEU A 19 13.91 1.08 1.90
N GLU A 20 14.75 2.08 1.63
CA GLU A 20 14.39 3.22 0.78
C GLU A 20 14.00 2.78 -0.64
N ARG A 21 14.79 1.87 -1.24
CA ARG A 21 14.46 1.30 -2.56
C ARG A 21 13.16 0.50 -2.54
N LEU A 22 12.89 -0.23 -1.45
CA LEU A 22 11.61 -0.93 -1.29
C LEU A 22 10.45 0.07 -1.18
N ASP A 23 10.63 1.18 -0.48
CA ASP A 23 9.62 2.23 -0.40
C ASP A 23 9.37 2.87 -1.77
N ASP A 24 10.40 3.11 -2.57
CA ASP A 24 10.27 3.58 -3.95
C ASP A 24 9.46 2.59 -4.83
N GLU A 25 9.75 1.29 -4.70
CA GLU A 25 8.98 0.25 -5.39
C GLU A 25 7.52 0.21 -4.94
N ILE A 26 7.27 0.32 -3.63
CA ILE A 26 5.91 0.39 -3.07
C ILE A 26 5.17 1.62 -3.63
N ILE A 27 5.81 2.79 -3.65
CA ILE A 27 5.23 4.03 -4.17
C ILE A 27 4.89 3.88 -5.65
N ALA A 28 5.79 3.32 -6.46
CA ALA A 28 5.56 3.09 -7.89
C ALA A 28 4.38 2.13 -8.13
N LEU A 29 4.29 1.05 -7.37
CA LEU A 29 3.19 0.09 -7.44
C LEU A 29 1.85 0.73 -7.04
N LEU A 30 1.84 1.56 -5.99
CA LEU A 30 0.66 2.30 -5.56
C LEU A 30 0.21 3.33 -6.60
N ALA A 31 1.14 4.04 -7.21
CA ALA A 31 0.85 4.98 -8.30
C ALA A 31 0.23 4.26 -9.51
N ARG A 32 0.78 3.12 -9.90
CA ARG A 32 0.23 2.29 -10.99
C ARG A 32 -1.16 1.78 -10.65
N ARG A 33 -1.38 1.29 -9.43
CA ARG A 33 -2.70 0.84 -8.96
C ARG A 33 -3.72 1.98 -9.01
N ARG A 34 -3.33 3.21 -8.63
CA ARG A 34 -4.17 4.41 -8.70
C ARG A 34 -4.52 4.76 -10.14
N ALA A 35 -3.56 4.72 -11.06
CA ALA A 35 -3.80 4.98 -12.47
C ALA A 35 -4.83 3.99 -13.04
N MET A 36 -4.65 2.68 -12.81
CA MET A 36 -5.62 1.66 -13.24
C MET A 36 -7.00 1.86 -12.62
N ALA A 37 -7.07 2.22 -11.34
CA ALA A 37 -8.35 2.46 -10.66
C ALA A 37 -9.10 3.70 -11.20
N ARG A 38 -8.39 4.68 -11.77
CA ARG A 38 -9.00 5.86 -12.41
C ARG A 38 -9.63 5.57 -13.76
N GLU A 39 -9.19 4.51 -14.43
CA GLU A 39 -9.77 4.06 -15.71
C GLU A 39 -11.09 3.30 -15.50
N LEU A 40 -11.35 2.84 -14.27
CA LEU A 40 -12.59 2.17 -13.93
C LEU A 40 -13.75 3.17 -13.83
N PRO A 41 -14.96 2.77 -14.26
CA PRO A 41 -16.14 3.62 -14.09
C PRO A 41 -16.37 3.89 -12.60
N ALA A 42 -16.80 5.12 -12.29
CA ALA A 42 -17.25 5.43 -10.94
C ALA A 42 -18.44 4.50 -10.59
N PRO A 43 -18.49 3.95 -9.37
CA PRO A 43 -19.59 3.08 -8.98
C PRO A 43 -20.93 3.81 -9.15
N ALA A 44 -21.90 3.11 -9.75
CA ALA A 44 -23.20 3.68 -10.17
C ALA A 44 -24.06 4.18 -8.98
N ARG A 45 -23.74 3.79 -7.75
CA ARG A 45 -24.36 4.22 -6.51
C ARG A 45 -23.28 4.68 -5.54
N GLY A 46 -23.65 5.52 -4.56
CA GLY A 46 -22.78 5.80 -3.43
C GLY A 46 -22.29 4.48 -2.82
N ARG A 47 -20.97 4.28 -2.80
CA ARG A 47 -20.25 3.04 -2.41
C ARG A 47 -20.78 2.34 -1.16
N ALA A 48 -21.39 3.09 -0.24
CA ALA A 48 -21.94 2.57 1.01
C ALA A 48 -23.16 1.64 0.83
N GLY A 49 -23.85 1.72 -0.32
CA GLY A 49 -25.06 0.92 -0.57
C GLY A 49 -24.88 -0.21 -1.61
N ASP A 50 -23.67 -0.44 -2.10
CA ASP A 50 -23.38 -1.45 -3.11
C ASP A 50 -22.81 -2.74 -2.45
N PRO A 51 -23.58 -3.86 -2.43
CA PRO A 51 -23.14 -5.11 -1.82
C PRO A 51 -21.87 -5.70 -2.44
N ASP A 52 -21.70 -5.58 -3.76
CA ASP A 52 -20.58 -6.13 -4.50
C ASP A 52 -19.31 -5.33 -4.21
N PHE A 53 -19.46 -4.01 -4.08
CA PHE A 53 -18.40 -3.13 -3.60
C PHE A 53 -18.00 -3.48 -2.15
N ALA A 54 -18.98 -3.68 -1.26
CA ALA A 54 -18.72 -4.03 0.12
C ALA A 54 -18.01 -5.39 0.26
N GLU A 55 -18.38 -6.38 -0.55
CA GLU A 55 -17.70 -7.68 -0.61
C GLU A 55 -16.27 -7.54 -1.13
N THR A 56 -16.05 -6.77 -2.19
CA THR A 56 -14.73 -6.49 -2.73
C THR A 56 -13.82 -5.83 -1.68
N VAL A 57 -14.35 -4.83 -0.95
CA VAL A 57 -13.64 -4.16 0.14
C VAL A 57 -13.28 -5.12 1.27
N ARG A 58 -14.22 -6.00 1.68
CA ARG A 58 -13.96 -7.04 2.68
C ARG A 58 -12.87 -8.01 2.21
N GLY A 59 -12.92 -8.46 0.95
CA GLY A 59 -11.92 -9.36 0.37
C GLY A 59 -10.52 -8.74 0.32
N ILE A 60 -10.41 -7.48 -0.12
CA ILE A 60 -9.14 -6.75 -0.15
C ILE A 60 -8.60 -6.59 1.27
N THR A 61 -9.43 -6.09 2.20
CA THR A 61 -9.02 -5.87 3.59
C THR A 61 -8.58 -7.16 4.27
N GLY A 62 -9.30 -8.26 4.01
CA GLY A 62 -8.95 -9.60 4.50
C GLY A 62 -7.60 -10.09 3.98
N ARG A 63 -7.29 -9.84 2.70
CA ARG A 63 -5.97 -10.17 2.13
C ARG A 63 -4.85 -9.40 2.82
N TYR A 64 -4.99 -8.08 2.96
CA TYR A 64 -3.98 -7.27 3.65
C TYR A 64 -3.81 -7.68 5.12
N ARG A 65 -4.90 -7.98 5.83
CA ARG A 65 -4.85 -8.47 7.21
C ARG A 65 -4.12 -9.81 7.32
N LYS A 66 -4.35 -10.73 6.39
CA LYS A 66 -3.69 -12.04 6.37
C LYS A 66 -2.17 -11.90 6.21
N GLU A 67 -1.72 -11.01 5.31
CA GLU A 67 -0.31 -10.89 4.97
C GLU A 67 0.46 -9.91 5.89
N LEU A 68 -0.19 -8.86 6.41
CA LEU A 68 0.45 -7.78 7.19
C LEU A 68 -0.03 -7.72 8.66
N GLY A 69 -0.85 -8.68 9.10
CA GLY A 69 -1.39 -8.70 10.45
C GLY A 69 -2.32 -7.53 10.76
N GLY A 70 -2.32 -7.06 12.02
CA GLY A 70 -3.22 -6.00 12.49
C GLY A 70 -3.09 -4.68 11.75
N ALA A 71 -1.88 -4.34 11.26
CA ALA A 71 -1.64 -3.13 10.47
C ALA A 71 -2.19 -3.23 9.03
N GLY A 72 -2.44 -4.44 8.53
CA GLY A 72 -2.92 -4.67 7.17
C GLY A 72 -4.25 -3.98 6.88
N GLU A 73 -5.15 -3.89 7.86
CA GLU A 73 -6.41 -3.19 7.70
C GLU A 73 -6.20 -1.68 7.45
N LEU A 74 -5.26 -1.05 8.15
CA LEU A 74 -4.92 0.36 7.95
C LEU A 74 -4.38 0.59 6.53
N VAL A 75 -3.46 -0.27 6.09
CA VAL A 75 -2.86 -0.18 4.75
C VAL A 75 -3.95 -0.37 3.68
N ALA A 76 -4.83 -1.36 3.83
CA ALA A 76 -5.93 -1.57 2.89
C ALA A 76 -6.82 -0.33 2.75
N ARG A 77 -7.18 0.30 3.88
CA ARG A 77 -8.00 1.52 3.89
C ARG A 77 -7.29 2.68 3.20
N ALA A 78 -6.01 2.91 3.49
CA ALA A 78 -5.22 3.94 2.83
C ALA A 78 -5.14 3.73 1.32
N VAL A 79 -4.90 2.50 0.89
CA VAL A 79 -4.84 2.10 -0.52
C VAL A 79 -6.18 2.30 -1.25
N MET A 80 -7.30 1.98 -0.60
CA MET A 80 -8.64 2.22 -1.15
C MET A 80 -8.96 3.71 -1.30
N VAL A 81 -8.59 4.54 -0.32
CA VAL A 81 -8.75 6.00 -0.38
C VAL A 81 -7.88 6.60 -1.47
N LEU A 82 -6.62 6.17 -1.59
CA LEU A 82 -5.68 6.62 -2.63
C LEU A 82 -6.22 6.37 -4.04
N CYS A 83 -6.88 5.23 -4.23
CA CYS A 83 -7.38 4.77 -5.53
C CYS A 83 -8.84 5.13 -5.77
N ASP A 84 -9.42 6.08 -5.03
CA ASP A 84 -10.77 6.56 -5.28
C ASP A 84 -10.84 7.44 -6.54
N PRO A 85 -11.48 7.02 -7.65
CA PRO A 85 -11.71 7.84 -8.84
C PRO A 85 -12.45 9.16 -8.57
N GLY A 86 -13.26 9.25 -7.51
CA GLY A 86 -13.99 10.47 -7.16
C GLY A 86 -13.12 11.57 -6.52
N ARG A 87 -11.91 11.22 -6.07
CA ARG A 87 -11.00 12.15 -5.40
C ARG A 87 -10.10 12.83 -6.44
N ARG A 88 -10.53 13.99 -6.94
CA ARG A 88 -9.65 14.91 -7.67
C ARG A 88 -8.69 15.53 -6.66
N SER A 89 -7.39 15.26 -6.81
CA SER A 89 -6.31 16.04 -6.18
C SER A 89 -5.97 17.20 -7.08
#